data_AF-A0A956EPD4-F1
#
_entry.id   AF-A0A956EPD4-F1
#
_cell.length_a   1.000
_cell.length_b   1.000
_cell.length_c   1.000
_cell.angle_alpha   90.00
_cell.angle_beta   90.00
_cell.angle_gamma   90.00
#
_symmetry.space_group_name_H-M   'P 1'
#
loop_
_entity.id
_entity.type
_entity.pdbx_description
1 polymer ?
#
loop_
_entity_poly.entity_id
_entity_poly.type
_entity_poly.pdbx_seq_one_letter_code
_entity_poly.pdbx_strand_id
1 'polypeptide(L)'
;DQVYSEFITRTREEVAVPRGGMRYLRRIATRALGEAQTDAIFSGSPASAMERIAHTDSNALGALLEHEHPQLVAAILSQLDVQKAAEVVEALPEEARAPVLLRLGSMTEVPETLLEDIAEAITSELPAGEAEVALTVDGIGRSAQLVRNLSKETSEALLGDIETENEVLAGEIRRAMYSFEDLKAVDQRALRDLLKAVPGDRLTLALKTASEELKNHLFTSMSKRAADLIREDLDMLGGVRLSEVEAAQREIVDVALRLEAEGTISLGGGDDAIV
;
A
#
# COMPACT_ATOMS: atom_id res chain seq x y z
N ASP A 1 41.94 26.85 -19.15
CA ASP A 1 41.57 26.71 -17.72
C ASP A 1 41.37 28.03 -17.00
N GLN A 2 42.32 28.96 -17.03
CA GLN A 2 42.21 30.24 -16.32
C GLN A 2 41.04 31.15 -16.80
N VAL A 3 40.75 31.12 -18.10
CA VAL A 3 39.63 31.86 -18.71
C VAL A 3 38.26 31.28 -18.30
N TYR A 4 38.19 29.96 -18.10
CA TYR A 4 36.97 29.28 -17.67
C TYR A 4 36.67 29.58 -16.19
N SER A 5 37.70 29.59 -15.35
CA SER A 5 37.56 30.00 -13.94
C SER A 5 37.21 31.48 -13.80
N GLU A 6 37.79 32.37 -14.63
CA GLU A 6 37.47 33.80 -14.61
C GLU A 6 36.02 34.05 -15.08
N PHE A 7 35.56 33.31 -16.10
CA PHE A 7 34.18 33.37 -16.59
C PHE A 7 33.18 32.90 -15.52
N ILE A 8 33.42 31.76 -14.86
CA ILE A 8 32.53 31.26 -13.79
C ILE A 8 32.50 32.21 -12.59
N THR A 9 33.62 32.85 -12.27
CA THR A 9 33.72 33.80 -11.15
C THR A 9 32.95 35.09 -11.44
N ARG A 10 33.16 35.71 -12.62
CA ARG A 10 32.39 36.89 -13.04
C ARG A 10 30.89 36.60 -13.19
N THR A 11 30.54 35.43 -13.70
CA THR A 11 29.14 35.04 -13.90
C THR A 11 28.43 34.82 -12.56
N ARG A 12 29.13 34.38 -11.50
CA ARG A 12 28.57 34.27 -10.14
C ARG A 12 28.37 35.63 -9.46
N GLU A 13 29.22 36.60 -9.73
CA GLU A 13 29.11 37.95 -9.12
C GLU A 13 28.02 38.81 -9.78
N GLU A 14 27.66 38.57 -11.04
CA GLU A 14 26.61 39.30 -11.77
C GLU A 14 25.24 38.59 -11.83
N VAL A 15 24.94 37.60 -10.98
CA VAL A 15 23.62 36.94 -11.03
C VAL A 15 22.53 37.83 -10.41
N ALA A 16 22.14 38.87 -11.15
CA ALA A 16 20.72 39.15 -11.30
C ALA A 16 20.11 37.89 -11.91
N VAL A 17 19.49 37.06 -11.06
CA VAL A 17 18.79 35.82 -11.46
C VAL A 17 17.95 36.15 -12.71
N PRO A 18 18.31 35.65 -13.90
CA PRO A 18 17.49 35.88 -15.07
C PRO A 18 16.14 35.26 -14.76
N ARG A 19 15.06 36.02 -14.91
CA ARG A 19 13.65 35.68 -14.60
C ARG A 19 13.10 34.46 -15.37
N GLY A 20 13.95 33.54 -15.85
CA GLY A 20 13.59 32.40 -16.68
C GLY A 20 13.63 31.03 -15.99
N GLY A 21 14.18 30.91 -14.77
CA GLY A 21 14.19 29.67 -13.99
C GLY A 21 14.72 28.43 -14.74
N MET A 22 14.42 27.24 -14.21
CA MET A 22 14.78 25.94 -14.80
C MET A 22 14.18 25.73 -16.21
N ARG A 23 13.07 26.42 -16.53
CA ARG A 23 12.38 26.35 -17.82
C ARG A 23 13.18 26.99 -18.96
N TYR A 24 13.83 28.12 -18.70
CA TYR A 24 14.71 28.76 -19.68
C TYR A 24 15.93 27.88 -19.98
N LEU A 25 16.49 27.27 -18.95
CA LEU A 25 17.60 26.33 -19.08
C LEU A 25 17.19 25.06 -19.83
N ARG A 26 16.02 24.49 -19.52
CA ARG A 26 15.48 23.33 -20.25
C ARG A 26 15.25 23.66 -21.72
N ARG A 27 14.64 24.81 -22.04
CA ARG A 27 14.39 25.22 -23.44
C ARG A 27 15.67 25.43 -24.24
N ILE A 28 16.72 25.98 -23.62
CA ILE A 28 18.03 26.11 -24.27
C ILE A 28 18.67 24.73 -24.43
N ALA A 29 18.60 23.88 -23.40
CA ALA A 29 19.10 22.51 -23.44
C ALA A 29 18.41 21.68 -24.53
N THR A 30 17.08 21.74 -24.66
CA THR A 30 16.32 21.05 -25.72
C THR A 30 16.74 21.50 -27.11
N ARG A 31 16.97 22.80 -27.30
CA ARG A 31 17.46 23.34 -28.58
C ARG A 31 18.90 22.95 -28.90
N ALA A 32 19.74 22.77 -27.87
CA ALA A 32 21.16 22.50 -28.04
C ALA A 32 21.50 21.00 -28.09
N LEU A 33 20.78 20.16 -27.35
CA LEU A 33 21.09 18.76 -27.07
C LEU A 33 19.98 17.80 -27.55
N GLY A 34 18.83 18.32 -27.95
CA GLY A 34 17.66 17.50 -28.31
C GLY A 34 16.87 17.03 -27.08
N GLU A 35 15.64 16.58 -27.35
CA GLU A 35 14.62 16.29 -26.33
C GLU A 35 15.02 15.12 -25.42
N ALA A 36 15.47 14.00 -25.99
CA ALA A 36 15.84 12.80 -25.23
C ALA A 36 17.02 13.02 -24.25
N GLN A 37 18.04 13.79 -24.62
CA GLN A 37 19.16 14.11 -23.73
C GLN A 37 18.79 15.17 -22.69
N THR A 38 17.90 16.09 -23.04
CA THR A 38 17.37 17.04 -22.08
C THR A 38 16.54 16.31 -21.03
N ASP A 39 15.69 15.37 -21.43
CA ASP A 39 14.92 14.58 -20.47
C ASP A 39 15.80 13.70 -19.60
N ALA A 40 16.91 13.17 -20.11
CA ALA A 40 17.89 12.46 -19.27
C ALA A 40 18.59 13.39 -18.25
N ILE A 41 18.97 14.61 -18.64
CA ILE A 41 19.64 15.59 -17.76
C ILE A 41 18.67 16.15 -16.72
N PHE A 42 17.40 16.32 -17.09
CA PHE A 42 16.33 16.83 -16.24
C PHE A 42 15.41 15.70 -15.71
N SER A 43 15.83 14.43 -15.79
CA SER A 43 15.07 13.27 -15.30
C SER A 43 14.93 13.22 -13.77
N GLY A 44 15.66 14.10 -13.07
CA GLY A 44 15.49 14.41 -11.66
C GLY A 44 14.93 15.82 -11.42
N SER A 45 14.23 16.43 -12.40
CA SER A 45 13.48 17.66 -12.13
C SER A 45 12.47 17.35 -11.02
N PRO A 46 12.27 18.26 -10.04
CA PRO A 46 11.22 18.07 -9.04
C PRO A 46 9.92 17.80 -9.80
N ALA A 47 9.19 16.77 -9.37
CA ALA A 47 7.85 16.45 -9.87
C ALA A 47 7.09 17.76 -10.11
N SER A 48 6.39 17.86 -11.25
CA SER A 48 5.69 19.10 -11.58
C SER A 48 4.83 19.53 -10.39
N ALA A 49 4.62 20.82 -10.17
CA ALA A 49 3.83 21.25 -9.02
C ALA A 49 2.46 20.56 -8.98
N MET A 50 1.87 20.31 -10.16
CA MET A 50 0.63 19.54 -10.29
C MET A 50 0.78 18.07 -9.87
N GLU A 51 1.86 17.41 -10.28
CA GLU A 51 2.16 16.04 -9.88
C GLU A 51 2.35 15.93 -8.36
N ARG A 52 2.98 16.93 -7.73
CA ARG A 52 3.09 16.99 -6.27
C ARG A 52 1.72 17.14 -5.60
N ILE A 53 0.83 17.98 -6.15
CA ILE A 53 -0.55 18.11 -5.67
C ILE A 53 -1.29 16.77 -5.78
N ALA A 54 -1.14 16.07 -6.91
CA ALA A 54 -1.78 14.78 -7.12
C ALA A 54 -1.37 13.71 -6.08
N HIS A 55 -0.12 13.78 -5.60
CA HIS A 55 0.41 12.85 -4.58
C HIS A 55 0.26 13.36 -3.14
N THR A 56 -0.27 14.55 -2.92
CA THR A 56 -0.48 15.12 -1.58
C THR A 56 -1.70 14.48 -0.91
N ASP A 57 -1.69 14.28 0.41
CA ASP A 57 -2.86 13.80 1.16
C ASP A 57 -4.12 14.66 0.89
N SER A 58 -5.27 14.00 0.72
CA SER A 58 -6.52 14.66 0.31
C SER A 58 -7.05 15.62 1.38
N ASN A 59 -6.85 15.32 2.67
CA ASN A 59 -7.25 16.20 3.77
C ASN A 59 -6.32 17.40 3.90
N ALA A 60 -5.01 17.19 3.76
CA ALA A 60 -4.03 18.27 3.74
C ALA A 60 -4.29 19.24 2.58
N LEU A 61 -4.57 18.70 1.38
CA LEU A 61 -4.93 19.52 0.22
C LEU A 61 -6.27 20.24 0.41
N GLY A 62 -7.29 19.57 0.97
CA GLY A 62 -8.57 20.19 1.30
C GLY A 62 -8.43 21.37 2.27
N ALA A 63 -7.60 21.22 3.31
CA ALA A 63 -7.32 22.29 4.28
C ALA A 63 -6.63 23.51 3.65
N LEU A 64 -5.70 23.30 2.70
CA LEU A 64 -5.07 24.40 1.97
C LEU A 64 -6.06 25.12 1.03
N LEU A 65 -6.99 24.37 0.44
CA LEU A 65 -7.97 24.89 -0.51
C LEU A 65 -9.20 25.50 0.16
N GLU A 66 -9.33 25.38 1.49
CA GLU A 66 -10.50 25.82 2.25
C GLU A 66 -10.83 27.31 2.04
N HIS A 67 -9.81 28.16 2.00
CA HIS A 67 -9.96 29.61 1.88
C HIS A 67 -9.75 30.13 0.45
N GLU A 68 -9.56 29.22 -0.51
CA GLU A 68 -9.33 29.57 -1.90
C GLU A 68 -10.62 29.86 -2.65
N HIS A 69 -10.51 30.68 -3.70
CA HIS A 69 -11.67 31.01 -4.52
C HIS A 69 -12.20 29.75 -5.24
N PRO A 70 -13.53 29.49 -5.31
CA PRO A 70 -14.07 28.24 -5.88
C PRO A 70 -13.64 27.93 -7.32
N GLN A 71 -13.33 28.97 -8.10
CA GLN A 71 -12.79 28.83 -9.46
C GLN A 71 -11.38 28.20 -9.47
N LEU A 72 -10.54 28.53 -8.48
CA LEU A 72 -9.18 28.03 -8.36
C LEU A 72 -9.19 26.56 -7.91
N VAL A 73 -10.01 26.24 -6.90
CA VAL A 73 -10.24 24.87 -6.45
C VAL A 73 -10.72 23.99 -7.61
N ALA A 74 -11.72 24.46 -8.37
CA ALA A 74 -12.22 23.74 -9.54
C ALA A 74 -11.14 23.53 -10.62
N ALA A 75 -10.25 24.51 -10.85
CA ALA A 75 -9.15 24.37 -11.81
C ALA A 75 -8.18 23.26 -11.40
N ILE A 76 -7.86 23.14 -10.11
CA ILE A 76 -6.97 22.08 -9.60
C ILE A 76 -7.65 20.72 -9.69
N LEU A 77 -8.89 20.61 -9.22
CA LEU A 77 -9.65 19.37 -9.29
C LEU A 77 -9.79 18.85 -10.72
N SER A 78 -9.84 19.74 -11.73
CA SER A 78 -9.89 19.36 -13.14
C SER A 78 -8.64 18.62 -13.64
N GLN A 79 -7.52 18.73 -12.94
CA GLN A 79 -6.24 18.09 -13.27
C GLN A 79 -5.97 16.83 -12.44
N LEU A 80 -6.82 16.53 -11.45
CA LEU A 80 -6.71 15.33 -10.62
C LEU A 80 -7.51 14.17 -11.21
N ASP A 81 -7.17 12.94 -10.84
CA ASP A 81 -8.03 11.81 -11.13
C ASP A 81 -9.37 11.92 -10.36
N VAL A 82 -10.39 11.22 -10.84
CA VAL A 82 -11.76 11.36 -10.34
C VAL A 82 -11.87 10.95 -8.87
N GLN A 83 -11.13 9.91 -8.46
CA GLN A 83 -11.10 9.41 -7.09
C GLN A 83 -10.48 10.44 -6.14
N LYS A 84 -9.30 10.97 -6.48
CA LYS A 84 -8.60 11.99 -5.69
C LYS A 84 -9.40 13.27 -5.60
N ALA A 85 -10.00 13.71 -6.71
CA ALA A 85 -10.83 14.90 -6.72
C ALA A 85 -12.06 14.74 -5.79
N ALA A 86 -12.68 13.55 -5.76
CA ALA A 86 -13.80 13.27 -4.86
C ALA A 86 -13.37 13.34 -3.39
N GLU A 87 -12.25 12.71 -3.03
CA GLU A 87 -11.71 12.76 -1.66
C GLU A 87 -11.38 14.19 -1.22
N VAL A 88 -10.79 15.00 -2.10
CA VAL A 88 -10.49 16.42 -1.80
C VAL A 88 -11.78 17.22 -1.61
N VAL A 89 -12.81 16.97 -2.41
CA VAL A 89 -14.13 17.62 -2.23
C VAL A 89 -14.77 17.23 -0.90
N GLU A 90 -14.62 15.97 -0.47
CA GLU A 90 -15.09 15.53 0.85
C GLU A 90 -14.32 16.19 2.00
N ALA A 91 -13.04 16.52 1.80
CA ALA A 91 -12.22 17.23 2.78
C ALA A 91 -12.52 18.73 2.90
N LEU A 92 -13.19 19.35 1.91
CA LEU A 92 -13.62 20.75 1.97
C LEU A 92 -14.79 20.96 2.94
N PRO A 93 -14.97 22.19 3.51
CA PRO A 93 -16.17 22.53 4.26
C PRO A 93 -17.44 22.35 3.42
N GLU A 94 -18.53 21.94 4.07
CA GLU A 94 -19.79 21.59 3.40
C GLU A 94 -20.32 22.74 2.53
N GLU A 95 -20.14 23.99 2.98
CA GLU A 95 -20.57 25.20 2.30
C GLU A 95 -19.78 25.49 1.01
N ALA A 96 -18.54 25.00 0.91
CA ALA A 96 -17.65 25.23 -0.23
C ALA A 96 -17.85 24.21 -1.37
N ARG A 97 -18.35 23.00 -1.07
CA ARG A 97 -18.44 21.87 -2.02
C ARG A 97 -19.33 22.17 -3.22
N ALA A 98 -20.54 22.67 -2.98
CA ALA A 98 -21.51 22.93 -4.05
C ALA A 98 -21.07 24.07 -4.99
N PRO A 99 -20.54 25.22 -4.51
CA PRO A 99 -19.92 26.23 -5.36
C PRO A 99 -18.78 25.70 -6.23
N VAL A 100 -17.90 24.87 -5.67
CA VAL A 100 -16.76 24.28 -6.40
C VAL A 100 -17.22 23.35 -7.52
N LEU A 101 -18.15 22.43 -7.24
CA LEU A 101 -18.70 21.53 -8.25
C LEU A 101 -19.45 22.27 -9.36
N LEU A 102 -20.17 23.34 -9.02
CA LEU A 102 -20.84 24.17 -10.02
C LEU A 102 -19.83 24.82 -10.98
N ARG A 103 -18.69 25.29 -10.46
CA ARG A 103 -17.60 25.82 -11.31
C ARG A 103 -16.99 24.73 -12.16
N LEU A 104 -16.61 23.60 -11.58
CA LEU A 104 -16.01 22.46 -12.28
C LEU A 104 -16.90 21.99 -13.45
N GLY A 105 -18.20 21.87 -13.25
CA GLY A 105 -19.15 21.45 -14.29
C GLY A 105 -19.45 22.50 -15.36
N SER A 106 -19.11 23.78 -15.12
CA SER A 106 -19.31 24.89 -16.07
C SER A 106 -18.03 25.33 -16.80
N MET A 107 -16.89 24.76 -16.43
CA MET A 107 -15.59 25.09 -17.01
C MET A 107 -15.38 24.40 -18.35
N THR A 108 -14.94 25.16 -19.34
CA THR A 108 -14.64 24.65 -20.69
C THR A 108 -13.15 24.70 -21.02
N GLU A 109 -12.43 25.72 -20.53
CA GLU A 109 -11.01 25.93 -20.82
C GLU A 109 -10.31 26.56 -19.61
N VAL A 110 -9.08 26.12 -19.34
CA VAL A 110 -8.18 26.72 -18.35
C VAL A 110 -6.80 26.89 -18.99
N PRO A 111 -6.19 28.09 -18.95
CA PRO A 111 -4.84 28.27 -19.45
C PRO A 111 -3.84 27.42 -18.66
N GLU A 112 -3.05 26.60 -19.35
CA GLU A 112 -2.06 25.70 -18.75
C GLU A 112 -1.04 26.47 -17.88
N THR A 113 -0.60 27.65 -18.32
CA THR A 113 0.32 28.50 -17.56
C THR A 113 -0.26 28.95 -16.22
N LEU A 114 -1.58 29.16 -16.15
CA LEU A 114 -2.25 29.58 -14.92
C LEU A 114 -2.36 28.40 -13.94
N LEU A 115 -2.59 27.18 -14.44
CA LEU A 115 -2.64 25.97 -13.61
C LEU A 115 -1.30 25.70 -12.93
N GLU A 116 -0.20 25.89 -13.65
CA GLU A 116 1.14 25.71 -13.10
C GLU A 116 1.48 26.76 -12.05
N ASP A 117 1.17 28.04 -12.29
CA ASP A 117 1.38 29.12 -11.32
C ASP A 117 0.57 28.89 -10.03
N ILE A 118 -0.69 28.46 -10.17
CA ILE A 118 -1.56 28.08 -9.05
C ILE A 118 -0.95 26.90 -8.28
N ALA A 119 -0.49 25.88 -9.01
CA ALA A 119 0.08 24.70 -8.39
C ALA A 119 1.40 25.02 -7.67
N GLU A 120 2.26 25.86 -8.23
CA GLU A 120 3.48 26.32 -7.57
C GLU A 120 3.17 27.08 -6.27
N ALA A 121 2.18 27.97 -6.28
CA ALA A 121 1.75 28.70 -5.08
C ALA A 121 1.25 27.75 -3.98
N ILE A 122 0.33 26.84 -4.29
CA ILE A 122 -0.19 25.86 -3.31
C ILE A 122 0.91 24.99 -2.77
N THR A 123 1.79 24.54 -3.66
CA THR A 123 2.84 23.62 -3.28
C THR A 123 4.00 24.27 -2.52
N SER A 124 4.09 25.61 -2.50
CA SER A 124 4.99 26.34 -1.60
C SER A 124 4.43 26.50 -0.18
N GLU A 125 3.11 26.46 -0.03
CA GLU A 125 2.41 26.47 1.27
C GLU A 125 2.28 25.06 1.87
N LEU A 126 2.45 24.02 1.04
CA LEU A 126 2.68 22.68 1.55
C LEU A 126 3.97 22.71 2.39
N PRO A 127 3.94 22.26 3.67
CA PRO A 127 5.16 22.16 4.45
C PRO A 127 6.20 21.39 3.63
N ALA A 128 7.45 21.87 3.64
CA ALA A 128 8.61 21.13 3.15
C ALA A 128 8.90 19.94 4.09
N GLY A 129 7.88 19.13 4.34
CA GLY A 129 7.96 17.81 4.90
C GLY A 129 7.75 16.88 3.72
N GLU A 130 8.72 16.01 3.52
CA GLU A 130 8.60 14.84 2.65
C GLU A 130 7.18 14.30 2.79
N ALA A 131 6.37 14.43 1.74
CA ALA A 131 5.33 13.45 1.51
C ALA A 131 6.05 12.14 1.17
N GLU A 132 6.73 11.54 2.16
CA GLU A 132 6.78 10.11 2.22
C GLU A 132 5.31 9.71 2.24
N VAL A 133 4.81 9.34 1.07
CA VAL A 133 3.69 8.42 0.95
C VAL A 133 4.07 7.31 1.91
N ALA A 134 3.53 7.35 3.13
CA ALA A 134 3.78 6.32 4.12
C ALA A 134 3.10 5.08 3.55
N LEU A 135 3.87 4.34 2.77
CA LEU A 135 3.48 3.02 2.30
C LEU A 135 3.19 2.25 3.56
N THR A 136 1.92 1.91 3.77
CA THR A 136 1.56 0.98 4.82
C THR A 136 2.17 -0.36 4.42
N VAL A 137 3.36 -0.64 4.94
CA VAL A 137 4.07 -1.89 4.72
C VAL A 137 3.61 -2.86 5.78
N ASP A 138 3.03 -3.99 5.37
CA ASP A 138 2.89 -5.16 6.25
C ASP A 138 4.27 -5.76 6.53
N GLY A 139 5.01 -5.12 7.43
CA GLY A 139 6.39 -5.49 7.77
C GLY A 139 6.47 -6.89 8.39
N ILE A 140 5.48 -7.25 9.21
CA ILE A 140 5.41 -8.58 9.85
C ILE A 140 5.17 -9.64 8.77
N GLY A 141 4.18 -9.45 7.90
CA GLY A 141 3.88 -10.38 6.82
C GLY A 141 5.04 -10.55 5.85
N ARG A 142 5.72 -9.45 5.47
CA ARG A 142 6.91 -9.50 4.61
C ARG A 142 8.08 -10.22 5.28
N SER A 143 8.38 -9.91 6.53
CA SER A 143 9.42 -10.60 7.30
C SER A 143 9.13 -12.10 7.40
N ALA A 144 7.89 -12.49 7.68
CA ALA A 144 7.50 -13.89 7.72
C ALA A 144 7.65 -14.60 6.37
N GLN A 145 7.31 -13.94 5.26
CA GLN A 145 7.56 -14.47 3.91
C GLN A 145 9.06 -14.63 3.62
N LEU A 146 9.89 -13.67 4.02
CA LEU A 146 11.35 -13.77 3.85
C LEU A 146 11.89 -14.96 4.66
N VAL A 147 11.58 -15.02 5.95
CA VAL A 147 12.05 -16.07 6.86
C VAL A 147 11.58 -17.46 6.41
N ARG A 148 10.37 -17.60 5.86
CA ARG A 148 9.88 -18.85 5.25
C ARG A 148 10.72 -19.34 4.06
N ASN A 149 11.34 -18.44 3.30
CA ASN A 149 12.12 -18.77 2.11
C ASN A 149 13.62 -18.99 2.41
N LEU A 150 14.06 -18.75 3.64
CA LEU A 150 15.42 -19.03 4.09
C LEU A 150 15.60 -20.51 4.47
N SER A 151 16.85 -20.96 4.62
CA SER A 151 17.12 -22.29 5.16
C SER A 151 16.69 -22.37 6.62
N LYS A 152 16.20 -23.54 7.05
CA LYS A 152 15.75 -23.78 8.44
C LYS A 152 16.75 -23.28 9.48
N GLU A 153 18.04 -23.62 9.32
CA GLU A 153 19.13 -23.18 10.21
C GLU A 153 19.25 -21.64 10.28
N THR A 154 19.14 -20.95 9.15
CA THR A 154 19.22 -19.47 9.11
C THR A 154 17.98 -18.84 9.72
N SER A 155 16.80 -19.39 9.44
CA SER A 155 15.53 -18.91 9.98
C SER A 155 15.47 -19.02 11.50
N GLU A 156 15.91 -20.15 12.06
CA GLU A 156 15.96 -20.38 13.50
C GLU A 156 16.95 -19.43 14.19
N ALA A 157 18.15 -19.25 13.62
CA ALA A 157 19.13 -18.32 14.16
C ALA A 157 18.62 -16.88 14.16
N LEU A 158 18.08 -16.40 13.03
CA LEU A 158 17.55 -15.03 12.92
C LEU A 158 16.36 -14.78 13.85
N LEU A 159 15.44 -15.73 13.98
CA LEU A 159 14.32 -15.59 14.90
C LEU A 159 14.77 -15.57 16.37
N GLY A 160 15.81 -16.34 16.72
CA GLY A 160 16.40 -16.31 18.06
C GLY A 160 17.09 -14.98 18.38
N ASP A 161 17.79 -14.40 17.41
CA ASP A 161 18.40 -13.07 17.54
C ASP A 161 17.32 -11.99 17.72
N ILE A 162 16.26 -12.03 16.90
CA ILE A 162 15.11 -11.09 17.00
C ILE A 162 14.39 -11.25 18.34
N GLU A 163 14.22 -12.48 18.84
CA GLU A 163 13.56 -12.76 20.12
C GLU A 163 14.34 -12.19 21.31
N THR A 164 15.67 -12.21 21.25
CA THR A 164 16.54 -11.63 22.28
C THR A 164 16.36 -10.12 22.39
N GLU A 165 16.10 -9.43 21.27
CA GLU A 165 15.85 -7.99 21.25
C GLU A 165 14.38 -7.63 21.50
N ASN A 166 13.45 -8.41 20.91
CA ASN A 166 12.02 -8.17 20.93
C ASN A 166 11.23 -9.49 20.77
N GLU A 167 10.93 -10.10 21.92
CA GLU A 167 10.14 -11.34 22.03
C GLU A 167 8.77 -11.23 21.36
N VAL A 168 8.09 -10.08 21.49
CA VAL A 168 6.75 -9.87 20.93
C VAL A 168 6.80 -9.91 19.40
N LEU A 169 7.76 -9.21 18.80
CA LEU A 169 7.93 -9.18 17.34
C LEU A 169 8.33 -10.55 16.79
N ALA A 170 9.25 -11.26 17.45
CA ALA A 170 9.61 -12.62 17.06
C ALA A 170 8.39 -13.54 17.07
N GLY A 171 7.55 -13.45 18.12
CA GLY A 171 6.28 -14.15 18.20
C GLY A 171 5.32 -13.79 17.05
N GLU A 172 5.18 -12.51 16.73
CA GLU A 172 4.34 -12.05 15.61
C GLU A 172 4.83 -12.56 14.25
N ILE A 173 6.14 -12.53 14.00
CA ILE A 173 6.73 -13.04 12.76
C ILE A 173 6.52 -14.56 12.66
N ARG A 174 6.77 -15.31 13.75
CA ARG A 174 6.52 -16.77 13.79
C ARG A 174 5.06 -17.11 13.49
N ARG A 175 4.11 -16.39 14.09
CA ARG A 175 2.68 -16.58 13.80
C ARG A 175 2.37 -16.31 12.34
N ALA A 176 2.90 -15.24 11.77
CA ALA A 176 2.71 -14.89 10.36
C ALA A 176 3.41 -15.84 9.36
N MET A 177 4.34 -16.70 9.84
CA MET A 177 4.96 -17.76 9.03
C MET A 177 4.00 -18.93 8.79
N TYR A 178 3.00 -19.14 9.63
CA TYR A 178 1.97 -20.13 9.37
C TYR A 178 0.89 -19.56 8.45
N SER A 179 0.64 -20.28 7.36
CA SER A 179 -0.40 -19.96 6.39
C SER A 179 -1.53 -20.98 6.47
N PHE A 180 -2.70 -20.60 5.98
CA PHE A 180 -3.85 -21.50 5.92
C PHE A 180 -3.58 -22.75 5.07
N GLU A 181 -2.72 -22.64 4.05
CA GLU A 181 -2.30 -23.77 3.21
C GLU A 181 -1.41 -24.79 3.96
N ASP A 182 -0.75 -24.40 5.04
CA ASP A 182 0.09 -25.32 5.83
C ASP A 182 -0.75 -26.36 6.59
N LEU A 183 -2.07 -26.14 6.72
CA LEU A 183 -3.01 -27.12 7.28
C LEU A 183 -3.04 -28.45 6.50
N LYS A 184 -2.50 -28.49 5.28
CA LYS A 184 -2.32 -29.74 4.52
C LYS A 184 -1.36 -30.72 5.19
N ALA A 185 -0.37 -30.21 5.93
CA ALA A 185 0.62 -31.04 6.62
C ALA A 185 0.11 -31.57 7.98
N VAL A 186 -0.99 -31.02 8.49
CA VAL A 186 -1.58 -31.37 9.79
C VAL A 186 -2.28 -32.72 9.70
N ASP A 187 -2.07 -33.59 10.68
CA ASP A 187 -2.70 -34.92 10.66
C ASP A 187 -4.23 -34.84 10.85
N GLN A 188 -4.95 -35.87 10.39
CA GLN A 188 -6.43 -35.85 10.41
C GLN A 188 -7.03 -35.75 11.82
N ARG A 189 -6.34 -36.21 12.87
CA ARG A 189 -6.84 -36.12 14.24
C ARG A 189 -6.71 -34.68 14.74
N ALA A 190 -5.55 -34.07 14.56
CA ALA A 190 -5.36 -32.65 14.85
C ALA A 190 -6.35 -31.77 14.08
N LEU A 191 -6.54 -32.06 12.79
CA LEU A 191 -7.47 -31.31 11.95
C LEU A 191 -8.92 -31.44 12.42
N ARG A 192 -9.33 -32.62 12.91
CA ARG A 192 -10.65 -32.81 13.54
C ARG A 192 -10.87 -31.92 14.75
N ASP A 193 -9.85 -31.77 15.57
CA ASP A 193 -9.96 -30.99 16.81
C ASP A 193 -9.94 -29.48 16.51
N LEU A 194 -9.14 -29.05 15.52
CA LEU A 194 -9.22 -27.69 14.95
C LEU A 194 -10.62 -27.39 14.40
N LEU A 195 -11.16 -28.27 13.55
CA LEU A 195 -12.46 -28.06 12.89
C LEU A 195 -13.65 -27.97 13.88
N LYS A 196 -13.53 -28.55 15.09
CA LYS A 196 -14.55 -28.37 16.15
C LYS A 196 -14.49 -27.00 16.82
N ALA A 197 -13.32 -26.37 16.83
CA ALA A 197 -13.09 -25.07 17.45
C ALA A 197 -13.37 -23.89 16.48
N VAL A 198 -13.57 -24.18 15.20
CA VAL A 198 -13.80 -23.18 14.16
C VAL A 198 -15.29 -23.07 13.83
N PRO A 199 -15.87 -21.85 13.81
CA PRO A 199 -17.23 -21.63 13.33
C PRO A 199 -17.42 -22.04 11.86
N GLY A 200 -18.55 -22.69 11.54
CA GLY A 200 -18.79 -23.21 10.19
C GLY A 200 -18.84 -22.14 9.10
N ASP A 201 -19.41 -20.98 9.40
CA ASP A 201 -19.46 -19.81 8.52
C ASP A 201 -18.05 -19.26 8.20
N ARG A 202 -17.17 -19.18 9.21
CA ARG A 202 -15.76 -18.80 9.03
C ARG A 202 -15.01 -19.81 8.18
N LEU A 203 -15.23 -21.10 8.41
CA LEU A 203 -14.64 -22.15 7.59
C LEU A 203 -15.09 -22.06 6.14
N THR A 204 -16.40 -21.91 5.88
CA THR A 204 -16.94 -21.76 4.52
C THR A 204 -16.32 -20.58 3.80
N LEU A 205 -16.19 -19.44 4.47
CA LEU A 205 -15.57 -18.24 3.88
C LEU A 205 -14.08 -18.48 3.54
N ALA A 206 -13.31 -19.07 4.47
CA ALA A 206 -11.89 -19.37 4.28
C ALA A 206 -11.63 -20.37 3.13
N LEU A 207 -12.55 -21.33 2.93
CA LEU A 207 -12.45 -22.34 1.88
C LEU A 207 -12.65 -21.79 0.46
N LYS A 208 -13.13 -20.55 0.29
CA LYS A 208 -13.43 -19.99 -1.05
C LYS A 208 -12.20 -19.94 -1.97
N THR A 209 -11.04 -19.60 -1.43
CA THR A 209 -9.77 -19.50 -2.17
C THR A 209 -8.76 -20.61 -1.84
N ALA A 210 -9.16 -21.57 -1.01
CA ALA A 210 -8.33 -22.71 -0.62
C ALA A 210 -8.04 -23.64 -1.80
N SER A 211 -6.86 -24.26 -1.80
CA SER A 211 -6.53 -25.30 -2.78
C SER A 211 -7.47 -26.51 -2.67
N GLU A 212 -7.71 -27.19 -3.79
CA GLU A 212 -8.54 -28.41 -3.81
C GLU A 212 -7.94 -29.51 -2.92
N GLU A 213 -6.61 -29.57 -2.84
CA GLU A 213 -5.90 -30.47 -1.94
C GLU A 213 -6.25 -30.20 -0.47
N LEU A 214 -6.17 -28.93 -0.03
CA LEU A 214 -6.53 -28.55 1.33
C LEU A 214 -8.01 -28.80 1.62
N LYS A 215 -8.90 -28.41 0.70
CA LYS A 215 -10.35 -28.68 0.81
C LYS A 215 -10.62 -30.15 1.05
N ASN A 216 -10.04 -31.02 0.23
CA ASN A 216 -10.22 -32.46 0.35
C ASN A 216 -9.71 -32.98 1.69
N HIS A 217 -8.54 -32.52 2.13
CA HIS A 217 -7.97 -32.90 3.42
C HIS A 217 -8.88 -32.51 4.60
N LEU A 218 -9.38 -31.26 4.60
CA LEU A 218 -10.35 -30.77 5.58
C LEU A 218 -11.66 -31.57 5.54
N PHE A 219 -12.21 -31.84 4.35
CA PHE A 219 -13.46 -32.61 4.20
C PHE A 219 -13.33 -34.07 4.64
N THR A 220 -12.18 -34.71 4.41
CA THR A 220 -11.94 -36.09 4.90
C THR A 220 -11.81 -36.15 6.42
N SER A 221 -11.46 -35.02 7.04
CA SER A 221 -11.31 -34.89 8.48
C SER A 221 -12.59 -34.48 9.20
N MET A 222 -13.74 -34.42 8.53
CA MET A 222 -15.02 -34.10 9.18
C MET A 222 -16.06 -35.21 8.98
N SER A 223 -17.17 -35.14 9.73
CA SER A 223 -18.29 -36.04 9.51
C SER A 223 -18.93 -35.76 8.14
N LYS A 224 -19.47 -36.79 7.49
CA LYS A 224 -20.13 -36.66 6.18
C LYS A 224 -21.19 -35.54 6.17
N ARG A 225 -22.01 -35.46 7.23
CA ARG A 225 -23.03 -34.42 7.39
C ARG A 225 -22.44 -33.00 7.43
N ALA A 226 -21.34 -32.81 8.17
CA ALA A 226 -20.69 -31.50 8.25
C ALA A 226 -20.07 -31.12 6.90
N ALA A 227 -19.44 -32.07 6.21
CA ALA A 227 -18.89 -31.84 4.88
C ALA A 227 -19.96 -31.44 3.87
N ASP A 228 -21.11 -32.13 3.88
CA ASP A 228 -22.21 -31.84 2.98
C ASP A 228 -22.78 -30.44 3.24
N LEU A 229 -22.96 -30.05 4.51
CA LEU A 229 -23.44 -28.72 4.88
C LEU A 229 -22.48 -27.60 4.43
N ILE A 230 -21.18 -27.75 4.69
CA ILE A 230 -20.18 -26.76 4.26
C ILE A 230 -20.09 -26.66 2.74
N ARG A 231 -20.26 -27.77 2.00
CA ARG A 231 -20.30 -27.74 0.53
C ARG A 231 -21.53 -27.00 0.01
N GLU A 232 -22.71 -27.29 0.56
CA GLU A 232 -23.95 -26.58 0.22
C GLU A 232 -23.80 -25.08 0.50
N ASP A 233 -23.25 -24.71 1.66
CA ASP A 233 -23.01 -23.32 2.03
C ASP A 233 -22.00 -22.64 1.09
N LEU A 234 -20.95 -23.35 0.68
CA LEU A 234 -19.93 -22.84 -0.24
C LEU A 234 -20.48 -22.59 -1.66
N ASP A 235 -21.40 -23.45 -2.11
CA ASP A 235 -22.11 -23.32 -3.39
C ASP A 235 -23.11 -22.16 -3.37
N MET A 236 -23.75 -21.93 -2.22
CA MET A 236 -24.63 -20.77 -1.99
C MET A 236 -23.83 -19.47 -1.75
N LEU A 237 -22.55 -19.57 -1.41
CA LEU A 237 -21.70 -18.42 -1.13
C LEU A 237 -21.44 -17.62 -2.42
N GLY A 238 -22.07 -16.45 -2.51
CA GLY A 238 -21.90 -15.50 -3.61
C GLY A 238 -20.51 -14.86 -3.67
N GLY A 239 -20.43 -13.70 -4.33
CA GLY A 239 -19.20 -12.90 -4.35
C GLY A 239 -18.86 -12.38 -2.96
N VAL A 240 -17.64 -12.66 -2.50
CA VAL A 240 -17.09 -12.22 -1.22
C VAL A 240 -15.81 -11.44 -1.45
N ARG A 241 -15.49 -10.48 -0.58
CA ARG A 241 -14.26 -9.69 -0.70
C ARG A 241 -13.06 -10.56 -0.31
N LEU A 242 -11.96 -10.44 -1.06
CA LEU A 242 -10.73 -11.20 -0.77
C LEU A 242 -10.22 -10.94 0.67
N SER A 243 -10.33 -9.69 1.14
CA SER A 243 -9.94 -9.32 2.51
C SER A 243 -10.74 -10.05 3.59
N GLU A 244 -12.02 -10.36 3.34
CA GLU A 244 -12.85 -11.11 4.28
C GLU A 244 -12.45 -12.60 4.30
N VAL A 245 -12.07 -13.15 3.14
CA VAL A 245 -11.53 -14.51 3.03
C VAL A 245 -10.20 -14.63 3.75
N GLU A 246 -9.28 -13.69 3.54
CA GLU A 246 -7.97 -13.65 4.20
C GLU A 246 -8.11 -13.48 5.71
N ALA A 247 -9.06 -12.66 6.18
CA ALA A 247 -9.37 -12.53 7.60
C ALA A 247 -9.87 -13.85 8.21
N ALA A 248 -10.79 -14.54 7.52
CA ALA A 248 -11.27 -15.85 7.98
C ALA A 248 -10.16 -16.92 8.00
N GLN A 249 -9.29 -16.92 6.99
CA GLN A 249 -8.12 -17.80 6.95
C GLN A 249 -7.17 -17.54 8.12
N ARG A 250 -6.89 -16.27 8.41
CA ARG A 250 -6.03 -15.87 9.54
C ARG A 250 -6.63 -16.28 10.87
N GLU A 251 -7.93 -16.09 11.09
CA GLU A 251 -8.60 -16.55 12.31
C GLU A 251 -8.48 -18.06 12.52
N ILE A 252 -8.58 -18.86 11.45
CA ILE A 252 -8.43 -20.32 11.57
C ILE A 252 -6.98 -20.69 11.91
N VAL A 253 -6.00 -20.03 11.31
CA VAL A 253 -4.58 -20.21 11.65
C VAL A 253 -4.31 -19.83 13.10
N ASP A 254 -4.88 -18.73 13.60
CA ASP A 254 -4.74 -18.31 14.99
C ASP A 254 -5.35 -19.33 15.98
N VAL A 255 -6.50 -19.92 15.63
CA VAL A 255 -7.08 -21.02 16.41
C VAL A 255 -6.16 -22.24 16.40
N ALA A 256 -5.57 -22.57 15.25
CA ALA A 256 -4.64 -23.69 15.12
C ALA A 256 -3.40 -23.49 16.01
N LEU A 257 -2.78 -22.31 15.95
CA LEU A 257 -1.62 -21.97 16.78
C LEU A 257 -1.94 -21.97 18.27
N ARG A 258 -3.14 -21.50 18.65
CA ARG A 258 -3.59 -21.59 20.05
C ARG A 258 -3.71 -23.04 20.51
N LEU A 259 -4.33 -23.91 19.70
CA LEU A 259 -4.48 -25.33 20.01
C LEU A 259 -3.13 -26.06 20.06
N GLU A 260 -2.14 -25.62 19.27
CA GLU A 260 -0.78 -26.13 19.32
C GLU A 260 -0.08 -25.72 20.61
N ALA A 261 -0.18 -24.44 21.01
CA ALA A 261 0.37 -23.96 22.28
C ALA A 261 -0.25 -24.65 23.51
N GLU A 262 -1.52 -25.09 23.40
CA GLU A 262 -2.20 -25.90 24.41
C GLU A 262 -1.80 -27.39 24.38
N GLY A 263 -1.01 -27.81 23.39
CA GLY A 263 -0.62 -29.21 23.17
C GLY A 263 -1.75 -30.10 22.66
N THR A 264 -2.85 -29.52 22.18
CA THR A 264 -4.02 -30.25 21.67
C THR A 264 -3.78 -30.76 20.25
N ILE A 265 -3.04 -30.00 19.43
CA ILE A 265 -2.66 -30.36 18.06
C ILE A 265 -1.17 -30.14 17.83
N SER A 266 -0.61 -30.75 16.79
CA SER A 266 0.75 -30.47 16.30
C SER A 266 0.66 -30.03 14.86
N LEU A 267 1.25 -28.87 14.52
CA LEU A 267 1.14 -28.30 13.17
C LEU A 267 2.21 -28.80 12.20
N GLY A 268 3.06 -29.75 12.60
CA GLY A 268 4.02 -30.45 11.73
C GLY A 268 5.08 -29.55 11.06
N GLY A 269 5.11 -28.25 11.38
CA GLY A 269 5.96 -27.24 10.74
C GLY A 269 7.12 -26.72 11.60
N GLY A 270 7.13 -27.01 12.90
CA GLY A 270 8.19 -26.60 13.81
C GLY A 270 8.23 -27.56 14.99
N ASP A 271 9.34 -28.26 15.10
CA ASP A 271 9.63 -29.32 16.07
C ASP A 271 8.92 -30.67 15.92
N ASP A 272 9.75 -31.71 16.04
CA ASP A 272 9.40 -33.07 16.41
C ASP A 272 8.72 -33.96 15.36
N ALA A 273 9.56 -34.37 14.41
CA ALA A 273 9.69 -35.81 14.14
C ALA A 273 10.10 -36.51 15.45
N ILE A 274 9.13 -36.83 16.31
CA ILE A 274 9.33 -37.79 17.40
C ILE A 274 9.46 -39.17 16.75
N VAL A 275 10.55 -39.84 17.13
CA VAL A 275 11.00 -41.21 16.80
C VAL A 275 9.86 -42.22 16.64
#